data_AF-A0A936B3S3-F1
#
_entry.id   AF-A0A936B3S3-F1
#
_cell.length_a   1.000
_cell.length_b   1.000
_cell.length_c   1.000
_cell.angle_alpha   90.00
_cell.angle_beta   90.00
_cell.angle_gamma   90.00
#
_symmetry.space_group_name_H-M   'P 1'
#
loop_
_entity.id
_entity.type
_entity.pdbx_description
1 polymer ?
#
loop_
_entity_poly.entity_id
_entity_poly.type
_entity_poly.pdbx_seq_one_letter_code
_entity_poly.pdbx_strand_id
1 'polypeptide(L)' 'MSEICDISGRIIKTTGVDHANICVCDLQRGTYILKLSQSKKTGWVKFVKM' A
#
# COMPACT_ATOMS: atom_id res chain seq x y z
N MET A 1 2.39 -4.44 -9.33
CA MET A 1 1.16 -3.69 -8.97
C MET A 1 1.11 -3.59 -7.47
N SER A 2 0.71 -2.43 -6.94
CA SER A 2 0.65 -2.20 -5.50
C SER A 2 -0.73 -1.75 -5.08
N GLU A 3 -1.19 -2.26 -3.96
CA GLU A 3 -2.51 -1.98 -3.39
C GLU A 3 -2.30 -1.49 -1.96
N ILE A 4 -2.91 -0.37 -1.60
CA ILE A 4 -2.98 0.13 -0.24
C ILE A 4 -4.37 -0.20 0.29
N CYS A 5 -4.40 -0.96 1.38
CA CYS A 5 -5.62 -1.36 2.07
C CYS A 5 -5.72 -0.69 3.44
N ASP A 6 -6.96 -0.50 3.92
CA ASP A 6 -7.21 -0.16 5.32
C ASP A 6 -6.98 -1.38 6.22
N ILE A 7 -7.14 -1.19 7.54
CA ILE A 7 -6.99 -2.26 8.54
C ILE A 7 -8.02 -3.39 8.39
N SER A 8 -9.14 -3.12 7.72
CA SER A 8 -10.18 -4.10 7.43
C SER A 8 -9.88 -4.89 6.16
N GLY A 9 -8.76 -4.60 5.47
CA GLY A 9 -8.34 -5.24 4.24
C GLY A 9 -9.01 -4.70 2.98
N ARG A 10 -9.82 -3.63 3.09
CA ARG A 10 -10.45 -2.99 1.93
C ARG A 10 -9.39 -2.21 1.16
N ILE A 11 -9.32 -2.44 -0.16
CA ILE A 11 -8.45 -1.67 -1.06
C ILE A 11 -8.98 -0.23 -1.12
N ILE A 12 -8.14 0.72 -0.72
CA ILE A 12 -8.45 2.15 -0.75
C ILE A 12 -7.82 2.81 -1.97
N LYS A 13 -6.64 2.31 -2.39
CA LYS A 13 -5.89 2.87 -3.51
C LYS A 13 -5.06 1.80 -4.21
N THR A 14 -5.11 1.82 -5.53
CA THR A 14 -4.17 1.09 -6.39
C THR A 14 -3.12 2.07 -6.89
N THR A 15 -1.85 1.70 -6.81
CA THR A 15 -0.73 2.56 -7.19
C THR A 15 0.35 1.79 -7.94
N GLY A 16 1.06 2.50 -8.80
CA GLY A 16 2.34 2.03 -9.34
C GLY A 16 3.43 2.07 -8.27
N VAL A 17 4.46 1.26 -8.48
CA VAL A 17 5.76 1.44 -7.82
C VAL A 17 6.66 2.14 -8.82
N ASP A 18 7.18 3.30 -8.45
CA ASP A 18 8.14 4.04 -9.27
C ASP A 18 9.49 4.07 -8.56
N HIS A 19 10.53 3.48 -9.18
CA HIS A 19 11.86 3.36 -8.58
C HIS A 19 11.86 2.88 -7.11
N ALA A 20 11.03 1.88 -6.79
CA ALA A 20 10.81 1.36 -5.43
C ALA A 20 10.11 2.31 -4.43
N ASN A 21 9.51 3.41 -4.90
CA ASN A 21 8.76 4.37 -4.10
C ASN A 21 7.24 4.28 -4.34
N ILE A 22 6.48 4.69 -3.34
CA ILE A 22 5.00 4.76 -3.36
C ILE A 22 4.55 6.06 -2.68
N CYS A 23 3.73 6.87 -3.36
CA CYS A 23 3.15 8.07 -2.74
C CYS A 23 1.94 7.72 -1.87
N VAL A 24 2.05 8.04 -0.59
CA VAL A 24 1.00 7.94 0.43
C VAL A 24 0.53 9.32 0.92
N CYS A 25 0.84 10.35 0.13
CA CYS A 25 0.60 11.76 0.37
C CYS A 25 -0.88 12.12 0.58
N ASP A 26 -1.77 11.40 -0.12
CA ASP A 26 -3.21 11.56 -0.13
C ASP A 26 -3.93 10.72 0.94
N LEU A 27 -3.19 9.89 1.69
CA LEU A 27 -3.77 9.12 2.80
C LEU A 27 -3.98 10.00 4.03
N GLN A 28 -5.13 9.81 4.67
CA GLN A 28 -5.39 10.36 6.00
C GLN A 28 -4.45 9.75 7.05
N ARG A 29 -4.41 10.36 8.23
CA ARG A 29 -3.73 9.74 9.38
C ARG A 29 -4.37 8.41 9.71
N GLY A 30 -3.57 7.37 9.87
CA GLY A 30 -4.10 6.04 10.12
C GLY A 30 -3.11 4.90 9.92
N THR A 31 -3.60 3.68 10.13
CA THR A 31 -2.85 2.44 9.90
C THR A 31 -3.29 1.82 8.60
N TYR A 32 -2.33 1.37 7.80
CA TYR A 32 -2.57 0.83 6.47
C TYR A 32 -1.76 -0.43 6.23
N ILE A 33 -2.20 -1.21 5.24
CA ILE A 33 -1.50 -2.38 4.75
C ILE A 33 -1.15 -2.12 3.29
N LEU A 34 0.14 -2.18 2.97
CA LEU A 34 0.63 -2.17 1.61
C LEU A 34 0.82 -3.61 1.13
N LYS A 35 0.13 -3.97 0.05
CA LYS A 35 0.32 -5.21 -0.68
C LYS A 35 1.13 -4.94 -1.95
N LEU A 36 2.24 -5.64 -2.09
CA LEU A 36 3.15 -5.55 -3.22
C LEU A 36 3.09 -6.86 -4.01
N SER A 37 2.57 -6.82 -5.23
CA SER A 37 2.54 -7.97 -6.12
C SER A 37 3.49 -7.75 -7.30
N GLN A 38 4.55 -8.55 -7.36
CA GLN A 38 5.53 -8.53 -8.44
C GLN A 38 5.68 -9.94 -9.01
N SER A 39 5.30 -10.10 -10.28
CA SER A 39 5.26 -11.38 -10.99
C SER A 39 4.48 -12.45 -10.20
N LYS A 40 5.17 -13.37 -9.53
CA LYS A 40 4.58 -14.47 -8.74
C LYS A 40 4.77 -14.34 -7.22
N LYS A 41 5.34 -13.22 -6.76
CA LYS A 41 5.59 -12.97 -5.34
C LYS A 41 4.66 -11.87 -4.85
N THR A 42 4.07 -12.11 -3.68
CA THR A 42 3.27 -11.10 -2.97
C THR A 42 3.88 -10.87 -1.60
N GLY A 43 4.17 -9.60 -1.29
CA GLY A 43 4.62 -9.15 0.02
C GLY A 43 3.58 -8.23 0.66
N TRP A 44 3.57 -8.19 1.98
CA TRP A 44 2.66 -7.36 2.77
C TRP A 44 3.45 -6.58 3.80
N VAL A 45 3.17 -5.29 3.91
CA VAL A 45 3.82 -4.40 4.88
C VAL A 45 2.75 -3.56 5.58
N LYS A 46 2.73 -3.60 6.90
CA LYS A 46 1.89 -2.71 7.71
C LYS A 46 2.66 -1.43 8.01
N PHE A 47 2.03 -0.27 7.83
CA PHE A 47 2.63 1.02 8.15
C PHE A 47 1.62 1.97 8.80
N VAL A 48 2.12 3.03 9.44
CA VAL A 48 1.30 4.08 10.08
C VAL A 48 1.63 5.42 9.42
N LYS A 49 0.60 6.13 8.94
CA LYS A 49 0.71 7.50 8.44
C LYS A 49 0.43 8.47 9.57
N MET A 50 1.44 9.30 9.89
CA MET A 50 1.36 10.40 10.87
C MET A 50 1.02 11.74 10.23
#